data_AF-A0A9D0VHD5-F1
#
_entry.id   AF-A0A9D0VHD5-F1
#
_cell.length_a   1.000
_cell.length_b   1.000
_cell.length_c   1.000
_cell.angle_alpha   90.00
_cell.angle_beta   90.00
_cell.angle_gamma   90.00
#
_symmetry.space_group_name_H-M   'P 1'
#
loop_
_entity.id
_entity.type
_entity.pdbx_description
1 polymer ?
#
loop_
_entity_poly.entity_id
_entity_poly.type
_entity_poly.pdbx_seq_one_letter_code
_entity_poly.pdbx_strand_id
1 'polypeptide(L)'
;MNEEVPENLKKAAIFQLVSGLVNMFVLPTLIWTGISVCTAVTFGFGGVLGICGMFSCLLGPIGIFEVIAGGVGLANPKSGGQLMRFATYAEFASILGGGIHSAVVGYLVSNMLDDAEVQMFLEG
;
A
#
# COMPACT_ATOMS: atom_id res chain seq x y z
N MET A 1 15.71 -22.01 18.94
CA MET A 1 16.06 -20.58 18.96
C MET A 1 14.76 -19.86 18.71
N ASN A 2 14.22 -19.13 19.68
CA ASN A 2 13.13 -18.20 19.39
C ASN A 2 13.79 -17.07 18.61
N GLU A 3 13.80 -17.15 17.29
CA GLU A 3 14.25 -16.04 16.46
C GLU A 3 13.30 -14.88 16.79
N GLU A 4 13.80 -13.91 17.55
CA GLU A 4 13.05 -12.69 17.79
C GLU A 4 12.83 -12.02 16.44
N VAL A 5 11.57 -12.00 16.00
CA VAL A 5 11.20 -11.36 14.75
C VAL A 5 11.62 -9.89 14.80
N PRO A 6 12.43 -9.42 13.82
CA PRO A 6 12.98 -8.06 13.83
C PRO A 6 11.90 -6.99 13.97
N GLU A 7 12.17 -5.95 14.76
CA GLU A 7 11.20 -4.89 15.03
C GLU A 7 10.80 -4.14 13.75
N ASN A 8 11.75 -3.95 12.83
CA ASN A 8 11.51 -3.30 11.54
C ASN A 8 10.58 -4.11 10.63
N LEU A 9 10.62 -5.44 10.69
CA LEU A 9 9.68 -6.31 9.94
C LEU A 9 8.26 -6.19 10.49
N LYS A 10 8.10 -6.12 11.82
CA LYS A 10 6.80 -5.87 12.46
C LYS A 10 6.24 -4.49 12.12
N LYS A 11 7.09 -3.45 12.16
CA LYS A 11 6.71 -2.08 11.78
C LYS A 11 6.29 -2.03 10.32
N ALA A 12 7.06 -2.64 9.42
CA ALA A 12 6.72 -2.72 8.00
C ALA A 12 5.36 -3.42 7.77
N ALA A 13 5.09 -4.52 8.47
CA ALA A 13 3.80 -5.21 8.37
C ALA A 13 2.62 -4.35 8.88
N ILE A 14 2.84 -3.58 9.95
CA ILE A 14 1.85 -2.62 10.47
C ILE A 14 1.64 -1.47 9.46
N PHE A 15 2.70 -0.94 8.87
CA PHE A 15 2.59 0.10 7.84
C PHE A 15 1.81 -0.38 6.61
N GLN A 16 2.04 -1.62 6.17
CA GLN A 16 1.26 -2.22 5.08
C GLN A 16 -0.23 -2.38 5.46
N LEU A 17 -0.53 -2.82 6.68
CA LEU A 17 -1.91 -2.93 7.16
C LEU A 17 -2.61 -1.58 7.21
N VAL A 18 -1.94 -0.55 7.75
CA VAL A 18 -2.50 0.80 7.85
C VAL A 18 -2.69 1.41 6.46
N SER A 19 -1.71 1.27 5.56
CA SER A 19 -1.86 1.76 4.18
C SER A 19 -2.98 1.03 3.46
N GLY A 20 -3.10 -0.28 3.65
CA GLY A 20 -4.15 -1.08 3.02
C GLY A 20 -5.55 -0.68 3.45
N LEU A 21 -5.73 -0.37 4.73
CA LEU A 21 -6.99 0.18 5.25
C LEU A 21 -7.27 1.59 4.69
N VAL A 22 -6.25 2.43 4.53
CA VAL A 22 -6.39 3.77 3.92
C VAL A 22 -6.75 3.65 2.43
N ASN A 23 -6.10 2.76 1.69
CA ASN A 23 -6.32 2.49 0.27
C ASN A 23 -7.67 1.81 0.01
N MET A 24 -8.20 1.04 0.97
CA MET A 24 -9.49 0.36 0.86
C MET A 24 -10.67 1.23 1.29
N PHE A 25 -10.54 2.05 2.34
CA PHE A 25 -11.66 2.78 2.94
C PHE A 25 -11.58 4.29 2.81
N VAL A 26 -10.39 4.88 2.99
CA VAL A 26 -10.26 6.34 3.13
C VAL A 26 -10.10 7.00 1.77
N LEU A 27 -9.15 6.53 0.95
CA LEU A 27 -8.87 7.08 -0.37
C LEU A 27 -10.02 6.89 -1.36
N PRO A 28 -10.68 5.71 -1.47
CA PRO A 28 -11.83 5.55 -2.35
C PRO A 28 -13.00 6.43 -1.92
N THR A 29 -13.22 6.60 -0.62
CA THR A 29 -14.25 7.53 -0.12
C THR A 29 -13.89 8.95 -0.50
N LEU A 30 -12.70 9.44 -0.19
CA LEU A 30 -12.25 10.80 -0.53
C LEU A 30 -12.22 11.07 -2.03
N ILE A 31 -11.84 10.09 -2.84
CA ILE A 31 -11.88 10.19 -4.29
C ILE A 31 -13.32 10.16 -4.78
N TRP A 32 -14.22 9.36 -4.21
CA TRP A 32 -15.63 9.38 -4.59
C TRP A 32 -16.31 10.71 -4.22
N THR A 33 -16.13 11.22 -3.00
CA THR A 33 -16.65 12.54 -2.60
C THR A 33 -15.95 13.68 -3.35
N GLY A 34 -14.64 13.59 -3.55
CA GLY A 34 -13.83 14.57 -4.27
C GLY A 34 -14.18 14.60 -5.76
N ILE A 35 -14.33 13.45 -6.42
CA ILE A 35 -14.81 13.34 -7.80
C ILE A 35 -16.26 13.78 -7.89
N SER A 36 -17.16 13.49 -6.95
CA SER A 36 -18.54 13.99 -7.03
C SER A 36 -18.64 15.51 -6.82
N VAL A 37 -17.79 16.10 -5.97
CA VAL A 37 -17.66 17.56 -5.83
C VAL A 37 -16.98 18.19 -7.05
N CYS A 38 -15.91 17.57 -7.59
CA CYS A 38 -15.21 18.08 -8.76
C CYS A 38 -15.99 17.86 -10.06
N THR A 39 -16.68 16.73 -10.28
CA THR A 39 -17.53 16.50 -11.46
C THR A 39 -18.75 17.40 -11.47
N ALA A 40 -19.30 17.77 -10.30
CA ALA A 40 -20.32 18.81 -10.20
C ALA A 40 -19.81 20.20 -10.62
N VAL A 41 -18.52 20.49 -10.42
CA VAL A 41 -17.87 21.76 -10.79
C VAL A 41 -17.24 21.72 -12.20
N THR A 42 -16.96 20.53 -12.73
CA THR A 42 -16.06 20.32 -13.86
C THR A 42 -16.71 19.48 -14.98
N PHE A 43 -17.95 19.78 -15.33
CA PHE A 43 -18.54 19.41 -16.63
C PHE A 43 -17.77 19.99 -17.85
N GLY A 44 -16.62 20.67 -17.63
CA GLY A 44 -15.77 21.30 -18.65
C GLY A 44 -14.35 20.70 -18.88
N PHE A 45 -13.84 19.77 -18.06
CA PHE A 45 -12.47 19.21 -18.23
C PHE A 45 -12.44 17.66 -18.21
N GLY A 46 -13.32 17.02 -18.99
CA GLY A 46 -13.63 15.59 -18.95
C GLY A 46 -12.55 14.56 -19.37
N GLY A 47 -11.25 14.90 -19.35
CA GLY A 47 -10.18 13.98 -19.78
C GLY A 47 -9.33 13.42 -18.62
N VAL A 48 -8.77 14.31 -17.80
CA VAL A 48 -7.75 13.93 -16.80
C VAL A 48 -8.38 13.35 -15.53
N LEU A 49 -9.52 13.90 -15.09
CA LEU A 49 -10.24 13.40 -13.91
C LEU A 49 -10.87 12.02 -14.14
N GLY A 50 -11.23 11.68 -15.38
CA GLY A 50 -11.72 10.34 -15.74
C GLY A 50 -10.63 9.26 -15.66
N ILE A 51 -9.40 9.59 -16.02
CA ILE A 51 -8.25 8.68 -15.94
C ILE A 51 -7.90 8.42 -14.46
N CYS A 52 -7.73 9.47 -13.65
CA CYS A 52 -7.49 9.31 -12.21
C CYS A 52 -8.63 8.56 -11.51
N GLY A 53 -9.89 8.78 -11.92
CA GLY A 53 -11.04 8.02 -11.43
C GLY A 53 -11.01 6.53 -11.81
N MET A 54 -10.56 6.17 -13.01
CA MET A 54 -10.45 4.76 -13.44
C MET A 54 -9.32 4.02 -12.69
N PHE A 55 -8.19 4.69 -12.44
CA PHE A 55 -7.11 4.13 -11.64
C PHE A 55 -7.43 4.09 -10.13
N SER A 56 -8.34 4.92 -9.63
CA SER A 56 -8.84 4.81 -8.25
C SER A 56 -9.58 3.49 -7.96
N CYS A 57 -10.13 2.84 -8.99
CA CYS A 57 -10.71 1.50 -8.86
C CYS A 57 -9.66 0.42 -8.56
N LEU A 58 -8.37 0.69 -8.80
CA LEU A 58 -7.27 -0.21 -8.45
C LEU A 58 -6.79 -0.05 -7.01
N LEU A 59 -7.12 1.07 -6.33
CA LEU A 59 -6.73 1.31 -4.94
C LEU A 59 -7.40 0.32 -3.97
N GLY A 60 -8.64 -0.09 -4.23
CA GLY A 60 -9.34 -1.10 -3.43
C GLY A 60 -8.62 -2.48 -3.47
N PRO A 61 -8.39 -3.06 -4.65
CA PRO A 61 -7.60 -4.29 -4.79
C PRO A 61 -6.19 -4.20 -4.21
N ILE A 62 -5.49 -3.07 -4.42
CA ILE A 62 -4.16 -2.81 -3.85
C ILE A 62 -4.25 -2.79 -2.31
N GLY A 63 -5.24 -2.10 -1.74
CA GLY A 63 -5.43 -2.05 -0.30
C GLY A 63 -5.77 -3.40 0.33
N ILE A 64 -6.54 -4.25 -0.36
CA ILE A 64 -6.78 -5.63 0.06
C ILE A 64 -5.47 -6.43 0.05
N PHE A 65 -4.66 -6.28 -0.99
CA PHE A 65 -3.38 -6.97 -1.09
C PHE A 65 -2.40 -6.55 0.00
N GLU A 66 -2.33 -5.25 0.32
CA GLU A 66 -1.54 -4.71 1.43
C GLU A 66 -1.99 -5.23 2.80
N VAL A 67 -3.30 -5.31 3.05
CA VAL A 67 -3.84 -5.89 4.29
C VAL A 67 -3.50 -7.37 4.42
N ILE A 68 -3.60 -8.13 3.31
CA ILE A 68 -3.21 -9.54 3.29
C ILE A 68 -1.70 -9.68 3.51
N ALA A 69 -0.87 -8.88 2.83
CA ALA A 69 0.58 -8.92 2.95
C ALA A 69 1.04 -8.58 4.37
N GLY A 70 0.52 -7.51 4.98
CA GLY A 70 0.84 -7.14 6.35
C GLY A 70 0.28 -8.13 7.38
N GLY A 71 -0.93 -8.66 7.16
CA GLY A 71 -1.52 -9.70 8.02
C GLY A 71 -0.73 -11.00 8.01
N VAL A 72 -0.29 -11.44 6.82
CA VAL A 72 0.61 -12.59 6.66
C VAL A 72 1.99 -12.27 7.24
N GLY A 73 2.49 -11.03 7.12
CA GLY A 73 3.73 -10.57 7.75
C GLY A 73 3.74 -10.69 9.27
N LEU A 74 2.59 -10.48 9.92
CA LEU A 74 2.45 -10.67 11.38
C LEU A 74 2.26 -12.14 11.79
N ALA A 75 1.56 -12.94 10.98
CA ALA A 75 1.27 -14.34 11.29
C ALA A 75 2.39 -15.31 10.88
N ASN A 76 3.06 -15.04 9.77
CA ASN A 76 4.19 -15.79 9.22
C ASN A 76 5.22 -14.83 8.61
N PRO A 77 6.15 -14.30 9.44
CA PRO A 77 7.04 -13.21 9.04
C PRO A 77 7.96 -13.54 7.86
N LYS A 78 8.38 -14.80 7.69
CA LYS A 78 9.24 -15.23 6.56
C LYS A 78 8.51 -15.15 5.21
N SER A 79 7.32 -15.75 5.13
CA SER A 79 6.52 -15.72 3.89
C SER A 79 5.90 -14.34 3.64
N GLY A 80 5.48 -13.67 4.72
CA GLY A 80 4.87 -12.34 4.65
C GLY A 80 5.85 -11.24 4.25
N GLY A 81 7.11 -11.29 4.67
CA GLY A 81 8.13 -10.32 4.25
C GLY A 81 8.36 -10.34 2.73
N GLN A 82 8.34 -11.51 2.10
CA GLN A 82 8.40 -11.62 0.64
C GLN A 82 7.13 -11.06 -0.03
N LEU A 83 5.96 -11.36 0.53
CA LEU A 83 4.68 -10.84 0.03
C LEU A 83 4.61 -9.30 0.13
N MET A 84 5.13 -8.73 1.21
CA MET A 84 5.19 -7.29 1.44
C MET A 84 6.08 -6.60 0.40
N ARG A 85 7.20 -7.20 -0.03
CA ARG A 85 8.00 -6.64 -1.14
C ARG A 85 7.18 -6.52 -2.42
N PHE A 86 6.36 -7.52 -2.75
CA PHE A 86 5.44 -7.42 -3.89
C PHE A 86 4.37 -6.35 -3.69
N ALA A 87 3.83 -6.20 -2.47
CA ALA A 87 2.87 -5.14 -2.14
C ALA A 87 3.48 -3.75 -2.32
N THR A 88 4.74 -3.56 -1.92
CA THR A 88 5.49 -2.32 -2.13
C THR A 88 5.65 -1.96 -3.61
N TYR A 89 5.89 -2.93 -4.50
CA TYR A 89 5.93 -2.65 -5.94
C TYR A 89 4.57 -2.24 -6.50
N ALA A 90 3.49 -2.87 -6.01
CA ALA A 90 2.12 -2.49 -6.38
C ALA A 90 1.77 -1.07 -5.87
N GLU A 91 2.25 -0.70 -4.67
CA GLU A 91 2.15 0.63 -4.10
C GLU A 91 2.83 1.69 -4.97
N PHE A 92 4.04 1.43 -5.48
CA PHE A 92 4.70 2.37 -6.39
C PHE A 92 3.94 2.55 -7.72
N ALA A 93 3.32 1.49 -8.24
CA ALA A 93 2.50 1.58 -9.44
C ALA A 93 1.24 2.47 -9.23
N SER A 94 0.76 2.59 -7.98
CA SER A 94 -0.42 3.39 -7.65
C SER A 94 -0.21 4.91 -7.74
N ILE A 95 1.04 5.38 -7.86
CA ILE A 95 1.35 6.79 -8.22
C ILE A 95 0.62 7.20 -9.49
N LEU A 96 0.52 6.29 -10.47
CA LEU A 96 -0.17 6.53 -11.73
C LEU A 96 -1.68 6.78 -11.53
N GLY A 97 -2.24 6.34 -10.39
CA GLY A 97 -3.62 6.56 -9.99
C GLY A 97 -3.83 7.73 -9.02
N GLY A 98 -2.82 8.56 -8.78
CA GLY A 98 -2.89 9.67 -7.82
C GLY A 98 -2.63 9.28 -6.36
N GLY A 99 -2.18 8.04 -6.12
CA GLY A 99 -1.87 7.50 -4.79
C GLY A 99 -0.50 7.96 -4.26
N ILE A 100 -0.32 9.25 -4.00
CA ILE A 100 0.93 9.78 -3.39
C ILE A 100 1.20 9.13 -2.02
N HIS A 101 0.14 8.84 -1.25
CA HIS A 101 0.24 8.15 0.03
C HIS A 101 0.88 6.77 -0.10
N SER A 102 0.36 5.94 -1.00
CA SER A 102 0.83 4.59 -1.25
C SER A 102 2.30 4.57 -1.67
N ALA A 103 2.75 5.56 -2.45
CA ALA A 103 4.16 5.71 -2.81
C ALA A 103 5.08 5.98 -1.63
N VAL A 104 4.63 6.83 -0.68
CA VAL A 104 5.39 7.15 0.54
C VAL A 104 5.46 5.92 1.44
N VAL A 105 4.34 5.20 1.62
CA VAL A 105 4.31 3.98 2.43
C VAL A 105 5.17 2.90 1.78
N GLY A 106 5.08 2.69 0.47
CA GLY A 106 5.94 1.76 -0.24
C GLY A 106 7.42 2.07 -0.11
N TYR A 107 7.80 3.35 -0.21
CA TYR A 107 9.18 3.75 0.05
C TYR A 107 9.63 3.43 1.48
N LEU A 108 8.80 3.72 2.49
CA LEU A 108 9.14 3.45 3.89
C LEU A 108 9.25 1.94 4.16
N VAL A 109 8.31 1.13 3.66
CA VAL A 109 8.32 -0.32 3.86
C VAL A 109 9.49 -0.95 3.11
N SER A 110 9.81 -0.52 1.88
CA SER A 110 11.00 -1.00 1.16
C SER A 110 12.26 -0.79 1.99
N ASN A 111 12.47 0.41 2.54
CA ASN A 111 13.64 0.69 3.37
C ASN A 111 13.69 -0.15 4.65
N MET A 112 12.54 -0.47 5.24
CA MET A 112 12.49 -1.36 6.41
C MET A 112 12.74 -2.84 6.06
N LEU A 113 12.36 -3.26 4.85
CA LEU A 113 12.60 -4.62 4.33
C LEU A 113 14.01 -4.80 3.75
N ASP A 114 14.71 -3.71 3.48
CA ASP A 114 16.11 -3.67 3.04
C ASP A 114 17.11 -3.51 4.19
N ASP A 115 16.62 -3.45 5.43
CA ASP A 115 17.46 -3.55 6.62
C ASP A 115 18.19 -4.90 6.64
N ALA A 116 19.51 -4.87 6.86
CA ALA A 116 20.35 -6.06 6.88
C ALA A 116 19.85 -7.12 7.88
N GLU A 117 19.31 -6.70 9.03
CA GLU A 117 18.76 -7.63 10.03
C GLU A 117 17.51 -8.34 9.51
N VAL A 118 16.65 -7.62 8.79
CA VAL A 118 15.43 -8.16 8.18
C VAL A 118 15.78 -9.08 7.01
N GLN A 119 16.73 -8.70 6.16
CA GLN A 119 17.17 -9.53 5.03
C GLN A 119 17.76 -10.85 5.51
N MET A 120 18.65 -10.82 6.52
CA MET A 120 19.22 -12.04 7.11
C MET A 120 18.15 -12.94 7.72
N PHE A 121 17.12 -12.39 8.35
CA PHE A 121 15.99 -13.16 8.90
C PHE A 121 15.11 -13.79 7.80
N LEU A 122 14.93 -13.11 6.67
CA LEU A 122 14.11 -13.60 5.56
C LEU A 122 14.83 -14.62 4.67
N GLU A 123 16.17 -14.57 4.64
CA GLU A 123 17.02 -15.48 3.86
C GLU A 123 17.52 -16.71 4.65
N GLY A 124 17.57 -16.61 5.98
CA GLY A 124 17.81 -17.74 6.89
C GLY A 124 16.56 -18.59 7.13
#